data_AF-A9V3V1-F1
#
_entry.id   AF-A9V3V1-F1
#
_cell.length_a   1.000
_cell.length_b   1.000
_cell.length_c   1.000
_cell.angle_alpha   90.00
_cell.angle_beta   90.00
_cell.angle_gamma   90.00
#
_symmetry.space_group_name_H-M   'P 1'
#
loop_
_entity.id
_entity.type
_entity.pdbx_description
1 polymer ?
#
loop_
_entity_poly.entity_id
_entity_poly.type
_entity_poly.pdbx_seq_one_letter_code
_entity_poly.pdbx_strand_id
1 'polypeptide(L)'
;MSEEMLWKGATVTEREREREREREREREREICRLHDTAKSLDEASSHGQTDTDKYLVCFREISNVLGCFGMVFGFVTKDINAKIEILQELREKNALGWELLPRDCSLMCHEFSGEAYQFLENMVEAEVANNTTTLPRGGRSGSRTLLRLHRALEFFVRFLERVLEIADDDSAAQAAQTAYR
;
A
#
# COMPACT_ATOMS: atom_id res chain seq x y z
N MET A 1 4.75 51.86 18.79
CA MET A 1 3.78 50.74 18.70
C MET A 1 3.71 50.09 17.31
N SER A 2 4.20 50.73 16.23
CA SER A 2 4.15 50.14 14.88
C SER A 2 5.30 49.19 14.52
N GLU A 3 6.53 49.39 15.03
CA GLU A 3 7.68 48.54 14.70
C GLU A 3 7.60 47.13 15.33
N GLU A 4 7.07 47.03 16.54
CA GLU A 4 6.96 45.75 17.26
C GLU A 4 5.90 44.83 16.65
N MET A 5 4.84 45.40 16.05
CA MET A 5 3.84 44.63 15.28
C MET A 5 4.40 44.19 13.91
N LEU A 6 5.24 45.01 13.27
CA LEU A 6 5.89 44.67 12.00
C LEU A 6 6.85 43.48 12.15
N TRP A 7 7.66 43.46 13.22
CA TRP A 7 8.56 42.36 13.55
C TRP A 7 7.83 41.07 13.95
N LYS A 8 6.73 41.19 14.70
CA LYS A 8 5.88 40.03 15.03
C LYS A 8 5.20 39.46 13.78
N GLY A 9 4.80 40.29 12.81
CA GLY A 9 4.29 39.85 11.52
C GLY A 9 5.34 39.13 10.66
N ALA A 10 6.54 39.70 10.54
CA ALA A 10 7.64 39.11 9.75
C ALA A 10 8.14 37.77 10.32
N THR A 11 8.19 37.63 11.65
CA THR A 11 8.60 36.38 12.31
C THR A 11 7.54 35.27 12.23
N VAL A 12 6.25 35.62 12.21
CA VAL A 12 5.17 34.65 11.96
C VAL A 12 5.24 34.11 10.53
N THR A 13 5.45 34.99 9.54
CA THR A 13 5.59 34.57 8.13
C THR A 13 6.82 33.71 7.88
N GLU A 14 7.95 33.97 8.58
CA GLU A 14 9.16 33.16 8.43
C GLU A 14 8.99 31.77 9.05
N ARG A 15 8.31 31.67 10.21
CA ARG A 15 7.96 30.39 10.83
C ARG A 15 6.99 29.57 9.99
N GLU A 16 6.02 30.21 9.34
CA GLU A 16 5.08 29.53 8.43
C GLU A 16 5.80 28.98 7.19
N ARG A 17 6.69 29.76 6.59
CA ARG A 17 7.56 29.31 5.49
C ARG A 17 8.47 28.16 5.90
N GLU A 18 9.05 28.21 7.09
CA GLU A 18 9.89 27.12 7.60
C GLU A 18 9.09 25.82 7.78
N ARG A 19 7.88 25.90 8.34
CA ARG A 19 6.96 24.75 8.46
C ARG A 19 6.50 24.21 7.11
N GLU A 20 6.36 25.07 6.11
CA GLU A 20 6.04 24.64 4.75
C GLU A 20 7.20 23.88 4.11
N ARG A 21 8.43 24.42 4.20
CA ARG A 21 9.65 23.72 3.75
C ARG A 21 9.85 22.39 4.46
N GLU A 22 9.54 22.31 5.75
CA GLU A 22 9.62 21.05 6.50
C GLU A 22 8.62 20.00 5.98
N ARG A 23 7.38 20.42 5.72
CA ARG A 23 6.34 19.57 5.11
C ARG A 23 6.72 19.12 3.70
N GLU A 24 7.32 19.99 2.90
CA GLU A 24 7.80 19.67 1.57
C GLU A 24 8.92 18.61 1.62
N ARG A 25 9.94 18.80 2.48
CA ARG A 25 11.00 17.81 2.70
C ARG A 25 10.46 16.48 3.20
N GLU A 26 9.41 16.50 4.03
CA GLU A 26 8.76 15.27 4.49
C GLU A 26 8.12 14.50 3.33
N ARG A 27 7.38 15.21 2.45
CA ARG A 27 6.79 14.62 1.24
C ARG A 27 7.84 14.05 0.31
N GLU A 28 8.93 14.78 0.07
CA GLU A 28 10.06 14.31 -0.75
C GLU A 28 10.65 13.02 -0.17
N ARG A 29 10.85 12.96 1.16
CA ARG A 29 11.34 11.75 1.83
C ARG A 29 10.40 10.55 1.62
N GLU A 30 9.09 10.77 1.65
CA GLU A 30 8.12 9.69 1.42
C GLU A 30 8.20 9.15 -0.02
N ILE A 31 8.29 10.05 -1.01
CA ILE A 31 8.44 9.67 -2.42
C ILE A 31 9.75 8.89 -2.63
N CYS A 32 10.86 9.33 -2.03
CA CYS A 32 12.13 8.61 -2.11
C CYS A 32 12.04 7.20 -1.51
N ARG A 33 11.40 7.04 -0.34
CA ARG A 33 11.20 5.72 0.27
C ARG A 33 10.35 4.80 -0.61
N LEU A 34 9.28 5.33 -1.19
CA LEU A 34 8.45 4.58 -2.13
C LEU A 34 9.28 4.14 -3.35
N HIS A 35 10.05 5.04 -3.94
CA HIS A 35 10.91 4.72 -5.07
C HIS A 35 11.92 3.61 -4.72
N ASP A 36 12.62 3.74 -3.59
CA ASP A 36 13.64 2.77 -3.18
C ASP A 36 13.05 1.39 -2.87
N THR A 37 11.88 1.34 -2.22
CA THR A 37 11.19 0.09 -1.92
C THR A 37 10.60 -0.57 -3.17
N ALA A 38 10.02 0.21 -4.10
CA ALA A 38 9.53 -0.29 -5.38
C ALA A 38 10.68 -0.85 -6.24
N LYS A 39 11.81 -0.15 -6.27
CA LYS A 39 13.02 -0.61 -6.97
C LYS A 39 13.57 -1.90 -6.35
N SER A 40 13.67 -1.97 -5.03
CA SER A 40 14.11 -3.18 -4.32
C SER A 40 13.16 -4.36 -4.54
N LEU A 41 11.86 -4.12 -4.66
CA LEU A 41 10.87 -5.14 -5.00
C LEU A 41 11.08 -5.67 -6.43
N ASP A 42 11.29 -4.77 -7.40
CA ASP A 42 11.56 -5.13 -8.80
C ASP A 42 12.86 -5.94 -8.93
N GLU A 43 13.95 -5.47 -8.32
CA GLU A 43 15.25 -6.16 -8.33
C GLU A 43 15.21 -7.52 -7.62
N ALA A 44 14.39 -7.65 -6.58
CA ALA A 44 14.21 -8.90 -5.86
C ALA A 44 13.34 -9.92 -6.60
N SER A 45 12.54 -9.46 -7.56
CA SER A 45 11.60 -10.31 -8.29
C SER A 45 12.38 -11.17 -9.28
N SER A 46 12.83 -12.33 -8.82
CA SER A 46 13.56 -13.32 -9.62
C SER A 46 12.58 -14.29 -10.27
N HIS A 47 12.77 -14.60 -11.56
CA HIS A 47 11.94 -15.56 -12.30
C HIS A 47 10.41 -15.32 -12.26
N GLY A 48 9.97 -14.08 -12.03
CA GLY A 48 8.55 -13.74 -11.93
C GLY A 48 7.90 -14.12 -10.60
N GLN A 49 8.69 -14.32 -9.55
CA GLN A 49 8.19 -14.49 -8.19
C GLN A 49 8.34 -13.20 -7.36
N THR A 50 7.28 -12.82 -6.65
CA THR A 50 7.20 -11.58 -5.89
C THR A 50 7.12 -11.90 -4.39
N ASP A 51 8.13 -11.49 -3.61
CA ASP A 51 8.11 -11.71 -2.14
C ASP A 51 6.99 -10.88 -1.49
N THR A 52 6.12 -11.55 -0.73
CA THR A 52 4.93 -10.94 -0.12
C THR A 52 5.28 -9.81 0.87
N ASP A 53 6.41 -9.86 1.57
CA ASP A 53 6.80 -8.90 2.61
C ASP A 53 7.32 -7.64 1.94
N LYS A 54 8.16 -7.81 0.92
CA LYS A 54 8.63 -6.69 0.09
C LYS A 54 7.45 -6.00 -0.59
N TYR A 55 6.50 -6.78 -1.09
CA TYR A 55 5.26 -6.25 -1.67
C TYR A 55 4.45 -5.44 -0.64
N LEU A 56 4.26 -5.97 0.57
CA LEU A 56 3.54 -5.28 1.65
C LEU A 56 4.25 -4.02 2.16
N VAL A 57 5.59 -4.02 2.19
CA VAL A 57 6.39 -2.83 2.49
C VAL A 57 6.19 -1.76 1.43
N CYS A 58 6.24 -2.11 0.14
CA CYS A 58 5.98 -1.17 -0.95
C CYS A 58 4.57 -0.56 -0.84
N PHE A 59 3.54 -1.37 -0.57
CA PHE A 59 2.18 -0.87 -0.34
C PHE A 59 2.04 0.04 0.89
N ARG A 60 2.85 -0.17 1.92
CA ARG A 60 2.90 0.73 3.08
C ARG A 60 3.43 2.10 2.69
N GLU A 61 4.50 2.15 1.90
CA GLU A 61 5.02 3.42 1.38
C GLU A 61 4.04 4.10 0.41
N ILE A 62 3.29 3.33 -0.41
CA ILE A 62 2.17 3.88 -1.21
C ILE A 62 1.13 4.52 -0.28
N SER A 63 0.76 3.87 0.82
CA SER A 63 -0.19 4.43 1.78
C SER A 63 0.35 5.71 2.46
N ASN A 64 1.66 5.79 2.72
CA ASN A 64 2.29 6.98 3.28
C ASN A 64 2.19 8.15 2.29
N VAL A 65 2.64 7.94 1.05
CA VAL A 65 2.56 8.93 -0.04
C VAL A 65 1.13 9.39 -0.28
N LEU A 66 0.14 8.48 -0.27
CA LEU A 66 -1.27 8.83 -0.35
C LEU A 66 -1.72 9.71 0.84
N GLY A 67 -1.20 9.46 2.04
CA GLY A 67 -1.43 10.28 3.23
C GLY A 67 -0.92 11.72 3.08
N CYS A 68 0.17 11.93 2.34
CA CYS A 68 0.72 13.26 2.06
C CYS A 68 -0.20 14.16 1.23
N PHE A 69 -1.09 13.58 0.42
CA PHE A 69 -2.12 14.31 -0.33
C PHE A 69 -3.31 14.74 0.54
N GLY A 70 -3.29 14.44 1.85
CA GLY A 70 -4.22 14.94 2.83
C GLY A 70 -5.47 14.08 3.02
N MET A 71 -6.46 14.64 3.72
CA MET A 71 -7.62 13.90 4.23
C MET A 71 -8.47 13.23 3.14
N VAL A 72 -8.43 13.72 1.90
CA VAL A 72 -9.17 13.16 0.76
C VAL A 72 -8.84 11.68 0.57
N PHE A 73 -7.61 11.26 0.86
CA PHE A 73 -7.17 9.87 0.73
C PHE A 73 -7.27 9.05 2.02
N GLY A 74 -7.77 9.63 3.11
CA GLY A 74 -7.80 8.97 4.42
C GLY A 74 -8.63 7.69 4.47
N PHE A 75 -9.64 7.53 3.61
CA PHE A 75 -10.40 6.27 3.50
C PHE A 75 -9.67 5.23 2.64
N VAL A 76 -8.94 5.68 1.62
CA VAL A 76 -8.15 4.81 0.72
C VAL A 76 -7.00 4.19 1.50
N THR A 77 -6.24 5.02 2.23
CA THR A 77 -5.13 4.55 3.08
C THR A 77 -5.62 3.58 4.15
N LYS A 78 -6.78 3.83 4.77
CA LYS A 78 -7.40 2.87 5.71
C LYS A 78 -7.76 1.54 5.06
N ASP A 79 -8.34 1.53 3.86
CA ASP A 79 -8.67 0.26 3.18
C ASP A 79 -7.42 -0.51 2.77
N ILE A 80 -6.39 0.19 2.27
CA ILE A 80 -5.07 -0.38 1.94
C ILE A 80 -4.44 -1.01 3.18
N ASN A 81 -4.31 -0.26 4.27
CA ASN A 81 -3.71 -0.74 5.52
C ASN A 81 -4.46 -1.97 6.07
N ALA A 82 -5.80 -1.96 6.04
CA ALA A 82 -6.57 -3.13 6.44
C ALA A 82 -6.31 -4.36 5.54
N LYS A 83 -5.98 -4.18 4.25
CA LYS A 83 -5.58 -5.31 3.38
C LYS A 83 -4.15 -5.75 3.62
N ILE A 84 -3.23 -4.83 3.92
CA ILE A 84 -1.86 -5.16 4.32
C ILE A 84 -1.92 -6.05 5.57
N GLU A 85 -2.68 -5.65 6.58
CA GLU A 85 -2.87 -6.42 7.82
C GLU A 85 -3.43 -7.82 7.55
N ILE A 86 -4.46 -7.94 6.71
CA ILE A 86 -5.03 -9.25 6.35
C ILE A 86 -3.97 -10.15 5.70
N LEU A 87 -3.22 -9.64 4.71
CA LEU A 87 -2.26 -10.46 3.99
C LEU A 87 -1.06 -10.84 4.87
N GLN A 88 -0.64 -9.91 5.74
CA GLN A 88 0.42 -10.14 6.72
C GLN A 88 0.02 -11.21 7.75
N GLU A 89 -1.19 -11.12 8.32
CA GLU A 89 -1.71 -12.15 9.23
C GLU A 89 -1.78 -13.54 8.57
N LEU A 90 -2.17 -13.61 7.29
CA LEU A 90 -2.24 -14.86 6.55
C LEU A 90 -0.84 -15.44 6.32
N ARG A 91 0.15 -14.60 5.97
CA ARG A 91 1.55 -15.00 5.84
C ARG A 91 2.12 -15.53 7.15
N GLU A 92 1.89 -14.83 8.25
CA GLU A 92 2.36 -15.24 9.59
C GLU A 92 1.74 -16.57 10.02
N LYS A 93 0.42 -16.76 9.82
CA LYS A 93 -0.26 -18.03 10.13
C LYS A 93 0.25 -19.18 9.27
N ASN A 94 0.49 -18.92 7.98
CA ASN A 94 1.08 -19.90 7.07
C ASN A 94 2.49 -20.30 7.49
N ALA A 95 3.34 -19.33 7.85
CA ALA A 95 4.69 -19.56 8.37
C ALA A 95 4.72 -20.39 9.66
N LEU A 96 3.72 -20.22 10.53
CA LEU A 96 3.57 -20.99 11.76
C LEU A 96 2.93 -22.38 11.54
N GLY A 97 2.55 -22.73 10.31
CA GLY A 97 1.83 -23.96 10.00
C GLY A 97 0.41 -24.01 10.58
N TRP A 98 -0.16 -22.86 10.97
CA TRP A 98 -1.51 -22.76 11.53
C TRP A 98 -2.53 -22.83 10.40
N GLU A 99 -2.93 -24.07 10.06
CA GLU A 99 -4.16 -24.48 9.35
C GLU A 99 -4.74 -23.47 8.33
N LEU A 100 -4.37 -23.64 7.06
CA LEU A 100 -5.19 -23.24 5.90
C LEU A 100 -6.07 -24.38 5.38
N LEU A 101 -6.26 -25.44 6.18
CA LEU A 101 -7.04 -26.62 5.79
C LEU A 101 -8.41 -26.65 6.49
N PRO A 102 -9.50 -26.90 5.77
CA PRO A 102 -10.77 -27.29 6.37
C PRO A 102 -10.58 -28.56 7.20
N ARG A 103 -11.14 -28.60 8.42
CA ARG A 103 -11.15 -29.79 9.31
C ARG A 103 -11.83 -31.02 8.68
N ASP A 104 -12.48 -30.86 7.53
CA ASP A 104 -13.35 -31.87 6.92
C ASP A 104 -12.82 -32.40 5.56
N CYS A 105 -11.61 -32.03 5.13
CA CYS A 105 -11.01 -32.54 3.89
C CYS A 105 -10.31 -33.89 4.11
N SER A 106 -11.04 -34.98 3.90
CA SER A 106 -10.56 -36.38 3.89
C SER A 106 -9.71 -36.76 2.66
N LEU A 107 -9.31 -35.79 1.83
CA LEU A 107 -8.38 -36.04 0.73
C LEU A 107 -7.05 -35.37 1.05
N MET A 108 -6.06 -36.22 1.33
CA MET A 108 -4.66 -35.84 1.40
C MET A 108 -4.26 -35.14 0.10
N CYS A 109 -4.05 -33.83 0.17
CA CYS A 109 -3.30 -33.08 -0.83
C CYS A 109 -1.89 -32.87 -0.26
N HIS A 110 -0.90 -33.18 -1.09
CA HIS A 110 0.54 -33.19 -0.82
C HIS A 110 1.03 -31.94 -0.07
N GLU A 111 1.84 -32.17 0.97
CA GLU A 111 2.91 -31.30 1.48
C GLU A 111 2.66 -29.79 1.37
N PHE A 112 1.78 -29.27 2.23
CA PHE A 112 1.60 -27.84 2.41
C PHE A 112 2.85 -27.28 3.12
N SER A 113 3.78 -26.69 2.37
CA SER A 113 4.94 -26.04 2.96
C SER A 113 4.51 -24.82 3.77
N GLY A 114 5.12 -24.59 4.93
CA GLY A 114 4.92 -23.37 5.73
C GLY A 114 5.43 -22.09 5.04
N GLU A 115 5.60 -22.11 3.73
CA GLU A 115 6.16 -21.03 2.91
C GLU A 115 5.26 -20.72 1.71
N ALA A 116 4.04 -21.28 1.65
CA ALA A 116 3.10 -21.02 0.56
C ALA A 116 2.77 -19.52 0.39
N TYR A 117 2.85 -18.72 1.45
CA TYR A 117 2.62 -17.27 1.41
C TYR A 117 3.91 -16.44 1.31
N GLN A 118 5.08 -17.07 1.16
CA GLN A 118 6.34 -16.36 0.99
C GLN A 118 6.35 -15.54 -0.31
N PHE A 119 5.86 -16.13 -1.40
CA PHE A 119 5.71 -15.49 -2.70
C PHE A 119 4.24 -15.40 -3.08
N LEU A 120 3.86 -14.30 -3.76
CA LEU A 120 2.47 -14.06 -4.16
C LEU A 120 1.94 -15.13 -5.10
N GLU A 121 2.79 -15.66 -5.97
CA GLU A 121 2.47 -16.67 -6.97
C GLU A 121 2.18 -18.01 -6.29
N ASN A 122 3.05 -18.45 -5.39
CA ASN A 122 2.85 -19.66 -4.57
C ASN A 122 1.55 -19.57 -3.76
N MET A 123 1.24 -18.38 -3.23
CA MET A 123 0.02 -18.15 -2.46
C MET A 123 -1.22 -18.37 -3.33
N VAL A 124 -1.23 -17.78 -4.54
CA VAL A 124 -2.35 -17.93 -5.48
C VAL A 124 -2.50 -19.39 -5.90
N GLU A 125 -1.40 -20.06 -6.25
CA GLU A 125 -1.41 -21.48 -6.61
C GLU A 125 -1.95 -22.35 -5.47
N ALA A 126 -1.49 -22.12 -4.25
CA ALA A 126 -1.95 -22.84 -3.07
C ALA A 126 -3.44 -22.61 -2.79
N GLU A 127 -3.94 -21.38 -2.90
CA GLU A 127 -5.37 -21.11 -2.67
C GLU A 127 -6.26 -21.66 -3.80
N VAL A 128 -5.77 -21.67 -5.04
CA VAL A 128 -6.48 -22.28 -6.18
C VAL A 128 -6.56 -23.79 -5.99
N ALA A 129 -5.44 -24.45 -5.68
CA ALA A 129 -5.39 -25.90 -5.48
C ALA A 129 -6.30 -26.36 -4.34
N ASN A 130 -6.42 -25.54 -3.28
CA ASN A 130 -7.25 -25.84 -2.12
C ASN A 130 -8.69 -25.29 -2.22
N ASN A 131 -9.06 -24.63 -3.31
CA ASN A 131 -10.35 -23.96 -3.50
C ASN A 131 -10.70 -22.93 -2.39
N THR A 132 -9.68 -22.23 -1.87
CA THR A 132 -9.81 -21.22 -0.80
C THR A 132 -9.72 -19.78 -1.30
N THR A 133 -9.67 -19.55 -2.61
CA THR A 133 -9.66 -18.20 -3.22
C THR A 133 -10.92 -17.39 -2.89
N THR A 134 -12.05 -18.07 -2.64
CA THR A 134 -13.30 -17.43 -2.18
C THR A 134 -13.88 -18.23 -1.01
N LEU A 135 -13.64 -17.76 0.20
CA LEU A 135 -14.15 -18.40 1.41
C LEU A 135 -15.58 -17.92 1.75
N PRO A 136 -16.50 -18.83 2.09
CA PRO A 136 -17.80 -18.46 2.64
C PRO A 136 -17.69 -17.70 3.97
N ARG A 137 -18.75 -16.95 4.32
CA ARG A 137 -18.97 -16.39 5.67
C ARG A 137 -17.84 -15.53 6.25
N GLY A 138 -17.18 -14.72 5.43
CA GLY A 138 -16.20 -13.75 5.92
C GLY A 138 -14.79 -14.34 6.16
N GLY A 139 -14.52 -15.55 5.67
CA GLY A 139 -13.15 -16.04 5.57
C GLY A 139 -12.28 -15.09 4.73
N ARG A 140 -11.04 -14.89 5.17
CA ARG A 140 -10.06 -14.03 4.52
C ARG A 140 -9.23 -14.87 3.54
N SER A 141 -9.30 -14.54 2.24
CA SER A 141 -8.41 -15.10 1.22
C SER A 141 -7.31 -14.11 0.89
N GLY A 142 -6.09 -14.61 0.77
CA GLY A 142 -4.91 -13.92 0.28
C GLY A 142 -5.09 -13.49 -1.17
N SER A 143 -5.54 -14.37 -2.07
CA SER A 143 -5.76 -14.04 -3.50
C SER A 143 -6.76 -12.90 -3.68
N ARG A 144 -7.89 -12.94 -2.95
CA ARG A 144 -8.89 -11.86 -2.99
C ARG A 144 -8.32 -10.55 -2.42
N THR A 145 -7.54 -10.64 -1.34
CA THR A 145 -6.92 -9.47 -0.70
C THR A 145 -5.87 -8.84 -1.62
N LEU A 146 -5.03 -9.67 -2.24
CA LEU A 146 -4.05 -9.29 -3.25
C LEU A 146 -4.71 -8.58 -4.43
N LEU A 147 -5.80 -9.14 -4.99
CA LEU A 147 -6.53 -8.50 -6.10
C LEU A 147 -7.02 -7.09 -5.73
N ARG A 148 -7.47 -6.88 -4.49
CA ARG A 148 -7.90 -5.56 -4.02
C ARG A 148 -6.73 -4.59 -3.90
N LEU A 149 -5.59 -5.04 -3.38
CA LEU A 149 -4.36 -4.24 -3.34
C LEU A 149 -3.89 -3.90 -4.76
N HIS A 150 -3.87 -4.86 -5.68
CA HIS A 150 -3.46 -4.65 -7.07
C HIS A 150 -4.34 -3.60 -7.77
N ARG A 151 -5.67 -3.64 -7.59
CA ARG A 151 -6.58 -2.60 -8.09
C ARG A 151 -6.30 -1.22 -7.48
N ALA A 152 -5.92 -1.16 -6.20
CA ALA A 152 -5.52 0.09 -5.57
C ALA A 152 -4.20 0.64 -6.15
N LEU A 153 -3.27 -0.24 -6.54
CA LEU A 153 -2.05 0.15 -7.24
C LEU A 153 -2.35 0.68 -8.65
N GLU A 154 -3.24 0.04 -9.40
CA GLU A 154 -3.68 0.54 -10.72
C GLU A 154 -4.26 1.96 -10.61
N PHE A 155 -5.11 2.18 -9.61
CA PHE A 155 -5.61 3.51 -9.28
C PHE A 155 -4.47 4.49 -8.96
N PHE A 156 -3.52 4.07 -8.11
CA PHE A 156 -2.41 4.91 -7.67
C PHE A 156 -1.51 5.34 -8.83
N VAL A 157 -1.15 4.41 -9.72
CA VAL A 157 -0.35 4.70 -10.93
C VAL A 157 -1.06 5.72 -11.82
N ARG A 158 -2.34 5.48 -12.14
CA ARG A 158 -3.15 6.42 -12.94
C ARG A 158 -3.31 7.78 -12.29
N PHE A 159 -3.38 7.81 -10.96
CA PHE A 159 -3.44 9.05 -10.21
C PHE A 159 -2.12 9.82 -10.32
N LEU A 160 -0.97 9.16 -10.15
CA LEU A 160 0.34 9.80 -10.30
C LEU A 160 0.57 10.32 -11.72
N GLU A 161 0.23 9.53 -12.74
CA GLU A 161 0.32 9.96 -14.15
C GLU A 161 -0.42 11.27 -14.37
N ARG A 162 -1.62 11.41 -13.79
CA ARG A 162 -2.39 12.65 -13.87
C ARG A 162 -1.77 13.77 -13.06
N VAL A 163 -1.27 13.50 -11.86
CA VAL A 163 -0.61 14.53 -11.02
C VAL A 163 0.57 15.15 -11.77
N LEU A 164 1.28 14.40 -12.61
CA LEU A 164 2.36 14.91 -13.45
C LEU A 164 1.88 15.87 -14.57
N GLU A 165 0.59 15.86 -14.90
CA GLU A 165 0.00 16.70 -15.96
C GLU A 165 -0.74 17.94 -15.44
N ILE A 166 -0.98 18.02 -14.12
CA ILE A 166 -1.73 19.11 -13.48
C ILE A 166 -0.84 20.36 -13.36
N ALA A 167 -1.41 21.54 -13.59
CA ALA A 167 -0.72 22.82 -13.35
C ALA A 167 -0.54 23.10 -11.85
N ASP A 168 0.46 23.89 -11.45
CA ASP A 168 0.80 24.14 -10.03
C ASP A 168 -0.38 24.63 -9.16
N ASP A 169 -1.33 25.34 -9.78
CA ASP A 169 -2.50 25.92 -9.10
C ASP A 169 -3.76 25.00 -9.10
N ASP A 170 -3.71 23.89 -9.83
CA ASP A 170 -4.87 23.01 -10.03
C ASP A 170 -4.98 21.94 -8.93
N SER A 171 -6.22 21.56 -8.60
CA SER A 171 -6.47 20.62 -7.52
C SER A 171 -6.20 19.17 -7.92
N ALA A 172 -5.31 18.50 -7.18
CA ALA A 172 -5.09 17.06 -7.26
C ALA A 172 -6.37 16.21 -7.04
N ALA A 173 -7.43 16.78 -6.45
CA ALA A 173 -8.71 16.09 -6.27
C ALA A 173 -9.37 15.72 -7.61
N GLN A 174 -9.25 16.55 -8.64
CA GLN A 174 -9.82 16.25 -9.97
C GLN A 174 -9.09 15.09 -10.64
N ALA A 175 -7.75 15.04 -10.51
CA ALA A 175 -6.97 13.90 -10.98
C ALA A 175 -7.34 12.61 -10.27
N ALA A 176 -7.51 12.65 -8.94
CA ALA A 176 -7.93 11.50 -8.15
C ALA A 176 -9.31 10.99 -8.58
N GLN A 177 -10.30 11.88 -8.74
CA GLN A 177 -11.64 11.50 -9.20
C GLN A 177 -11.62 10.85 -10.58
N THR A 178 -10.75 11.34 -11.47
CA THR A 178 -10.67 10.82 -12.83
C THR A 178 -9.93 9.48 -12.88
N ALA A 179 -8.89 9.30 -12.06
CA ALA A 179 -8.18 8.03 -11.92
C ALA A 179 -9.03 6.92 -11.27
N TYR A 180 -10.05 7.29 -10.48
CA TYR A 180 -10.96 6.35 -9.80
C TYR A 180 -12.07 5.79 -10.71
N ARG A 181 -12.32 6.41 -11.87
CA ARG A 181 -13.32 5.95 -12.85
C ARG A 181 -12.79 4.82 -13.72
#